data_AF-A0A9Q3B8W1-F1
#
_entry.id   AF-A0A9Q3B8W1-F1
#
_cell.length_a   1.000
_cell.length_b   1.000
_cell.length_c   1.000
_cell.angle_alpha   90.00
_cell.angle_beta   90.00
_cell.angle_gamma   90.00
#
_symmetry.space_group_name_H-M   'P 1'
#
loop_
_entity.id
_entity.type
_entity.pdbx_description
1 polymer ?
#
loop_
_entity_poly.entity_id
_entity_poly.type
_entity_poly.pdbx_seq_one_letter_code
_entity_poly.pdbx_strand_id
1 'polypeptide(L)'
;MGGYDERELDVTKRPLTTFVTPLGRMQLTRLPQGATSSVAVYQAQMTWIFQEEIPESVGIFIDDGGIKGPRTLYNQEALPKSPSIRRFILHAVCQIWT
;
A
#
# COMPACT_ATOMS: atom_id res chain seq x y z
N MET A 1 -1.12 -1.05 8.01
CA MET A 1 -1.17 0.30 8.61
C MET A 1 0.15 1.01 8.32
N GLY A 2 0.38 1.47 7.08
CA GLY A 2 1.62 2.14 6.71
C GLY A 2 1.40 3.22 5.66
N GLY A 3 0.61 2.92 4.62
CA GLY A 3 0.42 3.83 3.49
C GLY A 3 -0.15 5.22 3.83
N TYR A 4 -1.25 5.30 4.59
CA TYR A 4 -1.87 6.59 4.92
C TYR A 4 -0.95 7.48 5.79
N ASP A 5 -0.18 6.87 6.69
CA ASP A 5 0.74 7.56 7.58
C ASP A 5 2.01 8.07 6.86
N GLU A 6 2.30 7.56 5.66
CA GLU A 6 3.41 8.03 4.82
C GLU A 6 3.06 9.32 4.07
N ARG A 7 1.77 9.56 3.79
CA ARG A 7 1.33 10.72 3.03
C ARG A 7 1.09 11.93 3.93
N GLU A 8 1.83 13.00 3.67
CA GLU A 8 1.61 14.27 4.37
C GLU A 8 0.20 14.82 4.11
N LEU A 9 -0.47 15.22 5.19
CA LEU A 9 -1.68 16.02 5.11
C LEU A 9 -1.30 17.50 4.93
N ASP A 10 -2.03 18.16 4.03
CA ASP A 10 -1.93 19.60 3.81
C ASP A 10 -2.00 20.36 5.15
N VAL A 11 -1.04 21.26 5.37
CA VAL A 11 -0.88 21.97 6.64
C VAL A 11 -2.14 22.74 7.03
N THR A 12 -2.87 23.29 6.05
CA THR A 12 -4.11 24.04 6.28
C THR A 12 -5.27 23.15 6.71
N LYS A 13 -5.20 21.84 6.45
CA LYS A 13 -6.25 20.85 6.79
C LYS A 13 -6.00 20.14 8.12
N ARG A 14 -4.79 20.20 8.68
CA ARG A 14 -4.44 19.54 9.96
C ARG A 14 -5.36 19.94 11.13
N PRO A 15 -5.77 21.22 11.29
CA PRO A 15 -6.70 21.57 12.37
C PRO A 15 -8.05 20.85 12.31
N LEU A 16 -8.48 20.37 11.13
CA LEU A 16 -9.74 19.63 10.96
C LEU A 16 -9.66 18.19 11.46
N THR A 17 -8.46 17.67 11.73
CA THR A 17 -8.23 16.30 12.22
C THR A 17 -7.96 16.28 13.73
N THR A 18 -8.38 17.35 14.43
CA THR A 18 -8.14 17.50 15.86
C THR A 18 -8.90 16.45 16.67
N PHE A 19 -8.22 15.83 17.64
CA PHE A 19 -8.82 14.91 18.61
C PHE A 19 -8.32 15.21 20.02
N VAL A 20 -9.06 14.75 21.04
CA VAL A 20 -8.76 14.99 22.45
C VAL A 20 -8.27 13.71 23.10
N THR A 21 -7.16 13.82 23.83
CA THR A 21 -6.60 12.76 24.67
C THR A 21 -6.46 13.26 26.11
N PRO A 22 -6.23 12.38 27.10
CA PRO A 22 -5.86 12.82 28.45
C PRO A 22 -4.59 13.67 28.52
N LEU A 23 -3.71 13.59 27.50
CA LEU A 23 -2.49 14.40 27.39
C LEU A 23 -2.73 15.77 26.74
N GLY A 24 -3.96 16.04 26.31
CA GLY A 24 -4.35 17.27 25.64
C GLY A 24 -4.86 17.04 24.22
N ARG A 25 -4.98 18.17 23.50
CA ARG A 25 -5.52 18.23 22.15
C ARG A 25 -4.41 17.99 21.13
N MET A 26 -4.63 17.05 20.22
CA MET A 26 -3.69 16.70 19.16
C MET A 26 -4.37 16.86 17.80
N GLN A 27 -3.57 16.88 16.73
CA GLN A 27 -4.05 16.89 15.34
C GLN A 27 -3.16 15.96 14.50
N LEU A 28 -3.69 15.41 13.43
CA LEU A 28 -2.94 14.54 12.53
C LEU A 28 -2.14 15.38 11.52
N THR A 29 -0.89 14.94 11.26
CA THR A 29 0.01 15.53 10.25
C THR A 29 0.09 14.69 8.97
N ARG A 30 -0.59 13.54 8.96
CA ARG A 30 -0.66 12.54 7.90
C ARG A 30 -2.12 12.24 7.56
N LEU A 31 -2.36 11.53 6.47
CA LEU A 31 -3.73 11.26 6.03
C LEU A 31 -4.51 10.51 7.11
N PRO A 32 -5.64 11.03 7.60
CA PRO A 32 -6.47 10.33 8.58
C PRO A 32 -7.13 9.10 7.97
N GLN A 33 -6.95 7.94 8.58
CA GLN A 33 -7.75 6.76 8.24
C GLN A 33 -9.21 6.98 8.63
N GLY A 34 -10.14 6.62 7.74
CA GLY A 34 -11.58 6.80 7.97
C GLY A 34 -12.14 8.17 7.58
N ALA A 35 -11.32 9.12 7.13
CA ALA A 35 -11.85 10.35 6.53
C ALA A 35 -12.30 10.12 5.07
N THR A 36 -13.41 10.75 4.69
CA THR A 36 -14.08 10.55 3.39
C THR A 36 -13.16 10.69 2.19
N SER A 37 -12.24 11.66 2.21
CA SER A 37 -11.33 11.94 1.09
C SER A 37 -10.01 11.19 1.15
N SER A 38 -9.65 10.55 2.27
CA SER A 38 -8.32 9.95 2.44
C SER A 38 -8.08 8.81 1.46
N VAL A 39 -9.09 7.94 1.26
CA VAL A 39 -8.99 6.82 0.31
C VAL A 39 -8.76 7.32 -1.11
N ALA A 40 -9.47 8.37 -1.54
CA ALA A 40 -9.31 8.91 -2.89
C ALA A 40 -7.90 9.50 -3.11
N VAL A 41 -7.37 10.24 -2.12
CA VAL A 41 -6.01 10.79 -2.19
C VAL A 41 -4.97 9.66 -2.19
N TYR A 42 -5.16 8.64 -1.35
CA TYR A 42 -4.25 7.51 -1.26
C TYR A 42 -4.26 6.66 -2.54
N GLN A 43 -5.44 6.35 -3.08
CA GLN A 43 -5.59 5.65 -4.37
C GLN A 43 -4.91 6.42 -5.51
N ALA A 44 -5.07 7.74 -5.57
CA ALA A 44 -4.42 8.57 -6.59
C ALA A 44 -2.88 8.51 -6.46
N GLN A 45 -2.36 8.56 -5.23
CA GLN A 45 -0.92 8.43 -4.99
C GLN A 45 -0.40 7.05 -5.42
N MET A 46 -1.06 5.96 -5.00
CA MET A 46 -0.63 4.60 -5.36
C MET A 46 -0.73 4.34 -6.87
N THR A 47 -1.76 4.86 -7.53
CA THR A 47 -1.89 4.78 -8.99
C THR A 47 -0.77 5.52 -9.71
N TRP A 48 -0.34 6.67 -9.17
CA TRP A 48 0.80 7.41 -9.72
C TRP A 48 2.14 6.68 -9.49
N ILE A 49 2.33 6.06 -8.32
CA ILE A 49 3.54 5.29 -8.00
C ILE A 49 3.67 4.08 -8.94
N PHE A 50 2.58 3.34 -9.16
CA PHE A 50 2.56 2.13 -9.98
C PHE A 50 2.06 2.36 -11.41
N GLN A 51 2.21 3.58 -11.94
CA GLN A 51 1.60 3.96 -13.22
C GLN A 51 2.18 3.18 -14.42
N GLU A 52 3.38 2.63 -14.30
CA GLU A 52 4.04 1.86 -15.37
C GLU A 52 3.66 0.37 -15.33
N GLU A 53 3.24 -0.12 -14.16
CA GLU A 53 2.88 -1.51 -13.89
C GLU A 53 1.37 -1.78 -14.02
N ILE A 54 0.55 -0.74 -13.89
CA ILE A 54 -0.90 -0.83 -14.02
C ILE A 54 -1.31 -0.72 -15.51
N PRO A 55 -2.16 -1.62 -16.02
CA PRO A 55 -2.80 -2.77 -15.36
C PRO A 55 -2.10 -4.12 -15.55
N GLU A 56 -0.97 -4.16 -16.24
CA GLU A 56 -0.36 -5.41 -16.73
C GLU A 56 0.10 -6.34 -15.61
N SER A 57 0.77 -5.80 -14.59
CA SER A 57 1.41 -6.53 -13.50
C SER A 57 0.90 -6.14 -12.11
N VAL A 58 0.39 -4.92 -11.93
CA VAL A 58 -0.15 -4.43 -10.66
C VAL A 58 -1.59 -3.95 -10.81
N GLY A 59 -2.41 -4.19 -9.78
CA GLY A 59 -3.74 -3.61 -9.64
C GLY A 59 -3.93 -3.07 -8.23
N ILE A 60 -4.23 -1.78 -8.09
CA ILE A 60 -4.42 -1.14 -6.79
C ILE A 60 -5.91 -0.91 -6.52
N PHE A 61 -6.37 -1.29 -5.33
CA PHE A 61 -7.74 -1.07 -4.90
C PHE A 61 -7.81 -0.73 -3.40
N ILE A 62 -8.10 0.54 -3.10
CA ILE A 62 -8.28 1.07 -1.74
C ILE A 62 -7.04 0.79 -0.88
N ASP A 63 -7.11 -0.21 -0.01
CA ASP A 63 -6.07 -0.53 0.96
C ASP A 63 -5.13 -1.65 0.47
N ASP A 64 -5.49 -2.32 -0.62
CA ASP A 64 -4.77 -3.48 -1.13
C ASP A 64 -4.15 -3.22 -2.52
N GLY A 65 -2.93 -3.72 -2.69
CA GLY A 65 -2.26 -3.83 -3.98
C GLY A 65 -2.15 -5.30 -4.40
N GLY A 66 -2.78 -5.65 -5.51
CA GLY A 66 -2.66 -6.95 -6.15
C GLY A 66 -1.49 -6.98 -7.13
N ILE A 67 -0.73 -8.08 -7.08
CA ILE A 67 0.41 -8.33 -7.95
C ILE A 67 0.12 -9.57 -8.77
N LYS A 68 0.25 -9.46 -10.08
CA LYS A 68 0.11 -10.59 -10.97
C LYS A 68 1.34 -11.47 -10.87
N GLY A 69 1.17 -12.66 -10.31
CA GLY A 69 2.24 -13.66 -10.26
C GLY A 69 2.62 -14.20 -11.65
N PRO A 70 3.68 -15.01 -11.73
CA PRO A 70 4.10 -15.63 -12.98
C PRO A 70 3.03 -16.57 -13.53
N ARG A 71 3.07 -16.81 -14.85
CA ARG A 71 2.14 -17.73 -15.53
C ARG A 71 2.26 -19.18 -15.07
N THR A 72 3.35 -19.55 -14.40
CA THR A 72 3.60 -20.90 -13.90
C THR A 72 3.69 -20.89 -12.38
N LEU A 73 3.16 -21.93 -11.75
CA LEU A 73 3.29 -22.17 -10.31
C LEU A 73 4.56 -22.95 -9.96
N TYR A 74 5.42 -23.24 -10.94
CA TYR A 74 6.61 -24.08 -10.79
C TYR A 74 6.30 -25.42 -10.10
N ASN A 75 5.17 -26.05 -10.43
CA ASN A 75 4.69 -27.28 -9.76
C ASN A 75 4.63 -27.16 -8.22
N GLN A 76 4.40 -25.95 -7.70
CA GLN A 76 4.46 -25.63 -6.27
C GLN A 76 5.82 -25.93 -5.62
N GLU A 77 6.90 -25.83 -6.39
CA GLU A 77 8.27 -25.94 -5.90
C GLU A 77 8.48 -24.98 -4.72
N ALA A 78 9.01 -25.52 -3.62
CA ALA A 78 9.43 -24.74 -2.48
C ALA A 78 10.88 -24.27 -2.66
N LEU A 79 11.23 -23.12 -2.09
CA LEU A 79 12.60 -22.63 -2.17
C LEU A 79 13.56 -23.54 -1.38
N PRO A 80 14.74 -23.90 -1.91
CA PRO A 80 15.69 -24.79 -1.23
C PRO A 80 16.12 -24.30 0.16
N LYS A 81 16.25 -22.97 0.32
CA LYS A 81 16.64 -22.33 1.59
C LYS A 81 15.44 -21.99 2.50
N SER A 82 14.21 -22.12 2.00
CA SER A 82 13.00 -21.76 2.74
C SER A 82 11.82 -22.62 2.28
N PRO A 83 11.69 -23.85 2.80
CA PRO A 83 10.68 -24.81 2.34
C PRO A 83 9.22 -24.36 2.52
N SER A 84 8.98 -23.37 3.39
CA SER A 84 7.66 -22.76 3.60
C SER A 84 7.24 -21.79 2.48
N ILE A 85 8.18 -21.32 1.66
CA ILE A 85 7.92 -20.34 0.61
C ILE A 85 7.90 -21.04 -0.75
N ARG A 86 6.82 -20.83 -1.51
CA ARG A 86 6.70 -21.32 -2.88
C ARG A 86 7.44 -20.39 -3.84
N ARG A 87 8.15 -20.96 -4.81
CA ARG A 87 8.95 -20.23 -5.80
C ARG A 87 8.14 -19.17 -6.56
N PHE A 88 6.90 -19.46 -6.91
CA PHE A 88 6.05 -18.51 -7.65
C PHE A 88 5.69 -17.27 -6.81
N ILE A 89 5.62 -17.41 -5.48
CA ILE A 89 5.39 -16.28 -4.56
C ILE A 89 6.59 -15.34 -4.58
N LEU A 90 7.80 -15.88 -4.44
CA LEU A 90 9.01 -15.07 -4.51
C LEU A 90 9.15 -14.35 -5.86
N HIS A 91 8.88 -15.06 -6.96
CA HIS A 91 8.94 -14.45 -8.29
C HIS A 91 7.96 -13.28 -8.40
N ALA A 92 6.71 -13.43 -7.96
CA ALA A 92 5.74 -12.34 -7.98
C ALA A 92 6.23 -11.10 -7.21
N VAL A 93 6.85 -11.29 -6.04
CA VAL A 93 7.38 -10.17 -5.21
C VAL A 93 8.57 -9.48 -5.87
N CYS A 94 9.46 -10.22 -6.54
CA CYS A 94 10.65 -9.64 -7.18
C CYS A 94 10.33 -8.82 -8.44
N GLN A 95 9.21 -9.04 -9.11
CA GLN A 95 8.87 -8.37 -10.38
C GLN A 95 8.57 -6.86 -10.25
N ILE A 96 8.36 -6.34 -9.05
CA ILE A 96 7.99 -4.92 -8.83
C ILE A 96 9.20 -4.02 -8.63
N TRP A 97 10.38 -4.60 -8.38
CA TRP A 97 11.58 -3.86 -7.97
C TRP A 97 12.73 -3.97 -8.97
N THR A 98 12.44 -4.30 -10.23
CA THR A 98 13.40 -4.44 -11.34
C THR A 98 13.06 -3.48 -12.45
#